data_AF-X6D9M5-F1
#
_entry.id   AF-X6D9M5-F1
#
_cell.length_a   1.000
_cell.length_b   1.000
_cell.length_c   1.000
_cell.angle_alpha   90.00
_cell.angle_beta   90.00
_cell.angle_gamma   90.00
#
_symmetry.space_group_name_H-M   'P 1'
#
loop_
_entity.id
_entity.type
_entity.pdbx_description
1 polymer ?
#
loop_
_entity_poly.entity_id
_entity_poly.type
_entity_poly.pdbx_seq_one_letter_code
_entity_poly.pdbx_strand_id
1 'polypeptide(L)'
;MARKPKVGDEITLSATILKVMEDGVSSVSVPTYNFPLAIDTPQKAKVGQKVAISGFATRVDQEDGKVTVRIDGCGLVTVVIDSSLPRSQRHRG
;
A
#
# COMPACT_ATOMS: atom_id res chain seq x y z
N MET A 1 1.36 -3.75 22.10
CA MET A 1 2.76 -3.87 21.64
C MET A 1 2.73 -4.09 20.13
N ALA A 2 2.93 -3.03 19.34
CA ALA A 2 2.88 -3.12 17.88
C ALA A 2 4.08 -3.95 17.41
N ARG A 3 3.83 -5.18 16.91
CA ARG A 3 4.89 -6.03 16.38
C ARG A 3 5.37 -5.41 15.06
N LYS A 4 6.68 -5.19 14.95
CA LYS A 4 7.31 -4.71 13.72
C LYS A 4 6.92 -5.63 12.56
N PRO A 5 6.53 -5.09 11.39
CA PRO A 5 6.27 -5.92 10.22
C PRO A 5 7.54 -6.68 9.81
N LYS A 6 7.35 -7.80 9.13
CA LYS A 6 8.42 -8.69 8.68
C LYS A 6 8.32 -8.90 7.18
N VAL A 7 9.41 -9.29 6.56
CA VAL A 7 9.39 -9.74 5.15
C VAL A 7 8.43 -10.94 5.03
N GLY A 8 7.58 -10.93 4.00
CA GLY A 8 6.52 -11.90 3.77
C GLY A 8 5.16 -11.54 4.40
N ASP A 9 5.10 -10.49 5.22
CA ASP A 9 3.84 -10.05 5.84
C ASP A 9 2.98 -9.28 4.81
N GLU A 10 1.67 -9.52 4.83
CA GLU A 10 0.72 -8.77 4.01
C GLU A 10 0.50 -7.39 4.64
N ILE A 11 0.89 -6.36 3.91
CA ILE A 11 0.77 -4.96 4.33
C ILE A 11 -0.31 -4.31 3.48
N THR A 12 -1.26 -3.67 4.15
CA THR A 12 -2.29 -2.84 3.50
C THR A 12 -1.90 -1.38 3.62
N LEU A 13 -1.72 -0.73 2.47
CA LEU A 13 -1.35 0.67 2.34
C LEU A 13 -2.58 1.49 1.95
N SER A 14 -2.69 2.69 2.52
CA SER A 14 -3.74 3.65 2.12
C SER A 14 -3.18 4.60 1.08
N ALA A 15 -3.73 4.57 -0.13
CA ALA A 15 -3.42 5.51 -1.21
C ALA A 15 -4.64 6.35 -1.54
N THR A 16 -4.43 7.53 -2.12
CA THR A 16 -5.51 8.42 -2.57
C THR A 16 -5.52 8.48 -4.08
N ILE A 17 -6.68 8.24 -4.69
CA ILE A 17 -6.84 8.34 -6.15
C ILE A 17 -6.69 9.80 -6.57
N LEU A 18 -5.66 10.07 -7.39
CA LEU A 18 -5.45 11.36 -8.02
C LEU A 18 -6.17 11.47 -9.36
N LYS A 19 -6.18 10.37 -10.13
CA LYS A 19 -6.79 10.33 -11.46
C LYS A 19 -7.27 8.92 -11.77
N VAL A 20 -8.46 8.80 -12.32
CA VAL A 20 -9.00 7.53 -12.84
C VAL A 20 -8.84 7.56 -14.36
N MET A 21 -8.26 6.51 -14.94
CA MET A 21 -8.16 6.33 -16.38
C MET A 21 -9.29 5.40 -16.85
N GLU A 22 -9.70 5.52 -18.12
CA GLU A 22 -10.81 4.76 -18.70
C GLU A 22 -10.53 3.24 -18.81
N ASP A 23 -9.27 2.83 -18.70
CA ASP A 23 -8.83 1.43 -18.80
C ASP A 23 -8.97 0.63 -17.48
N GLY A 24 -9.60 1.22 -16.44
CA GLY A 24 -9.68 0.63 -15.10
C GLY A 24 -8.44 0.90 -14.22
N VAL A 25 -7.40 1.51 -14.80
CA VAL A 25 -6.19 1.92 -14.08
C VAL A 25 -6.37 3.31 -13.48
N SER A 26 -6.05 3.48 -12.20
CA SER A 26 -6.02 4.79 -11.55
C SER A 26 -4.63 5.16 -11.08
N SER A 27 -4.26 6.43 -11.29
CA SER A 27 -3.12 7.04 -10.62
C SER A 27 -3.47 7.34 -9.17
N VAL A 28 -2.71 6.76 -8.26
CA VAL A 28 -2.84 6.94 -6.82
C VAL A 28 -1.58 7.57 -6.24
N SER A 29 -1.75 8.41 -5.22
CA SER A 29 -0.65 8.93 -4.41
C SER A 29 -0.67 8.29 -3.04
N VAL A 30 0.47 7.79 -2.62
CA VAL A 30 0.68 7.24 -1.29
C VAL A 30 1.42 8.32 -0.50
N PRO A 31 0.92 8.79 0.66
CA PRO A 31 1.47 9.95 1.36
C PRO A 31 2.95 9.78 1.76
N THR A 32 3.42 8.55 1.94
CA THR A 32 4.81 8.23 2.29
C THR A 32 5.69 7.94 1.08
N TYR A 33 5.16 8.05 -0.15
CA TYR A 33 5.86 7.74 -1.38
C TYR A 33 5.67 8.89 -2.37
N ASN A 34 6.78 9.48 -2.80
CA ASN A 34 6.76 10.75 -3.51
C ASN A 34 6.34 10.63 -5.00
N PHE A 35 6.16 9.40 -5.51
CA PHE A 35 5.79 9.15 -6.90
C PHE A 35 4.37 8.60 -7.01
N PRO A 36 3.53 9.13 -7.90
CA PRO A 36 2.23 8.53 -8.16
C PRO A 36 2.40 7.14 -8.79
N LEU A 37 1.61 6.18 -8.33
CA LEU A 37 1.57 4.81 -8.85
C LEU A 37 0.30 4.60 -9.68
N ALA A 38 0.39 3.80 -10.73
CA ALA A 38 -0.76 3.40 -11.53
C ALA A 38 -1.20 2.00 -11.10
N ILE A 39 -2.36 1.90 -10.43
CA ILE A 39 -2.91 0.62 -9.97
C ILE A 39 -4.21 0.30 -10.68
N ASP A 40 -4.48 -1.00 -10.86
CA ASP A 40 -5.81 -1.45 -11.25
C ASP A 40 -6.77 -1.14 -10.09
N THR A 41 -7.79 -0.34 -10.39
CA THR A 41 -8.82 0.01 -9.41
C THR A 41 -10.16 -0.51 -9.87
N PRO A 42 -11.04 -0.91 -8.94
CA PRO A 42 -12.40 -1.28 -9.33
C PRO A 42 -13.03 -0.10 -10.10
N GLN A 43 -13.78 -0.40 -11.17
CA GLN A 43 -14.40 0.61 -12.07
C GLN A 43 -15.25 1.69 -11.37
N LYS A 44 -15.56 1.52 -10.07
CA LYS A 44 -16.26 2.49 -9.23
C LYS A 44 -15.35 3.44 -8.47
N ALA A 45 -14.05 3.40 -8.71
CA ALA A 45 -13.06 4.32 -8.17
C ALA A 45 -13.39 5.77 -8.56
N LYS A 46 -13.23 6.69 -7.60
CA LYS A 46 -13.43 8.12 -7.82
C LYS A 46 -12.18 8.91 -7.44
N VAL A 47 -11.89 9.97 -8.18
CA VAL A 47 -10.84 10.93 -7.80
C VAL A 47 -11.10 11.47 -6.40
N GLY A 48 -10.07 11.50 -5.56
CA GLY A 48 -10.13 11.87 -4.15
C GLY A 48 -10.52 10.73 -3.20
N GLN A 49 -10.90 9.55 -3.72
CA GLN A 49 -11.21 8.41 -2.87
C GLN A 49 -9.93 7.80 -2.29
N LYS A 50 -9.99 7.38 -1.03
CA LYS A 50 -8.95 6.55 -0.42
C LYS A 50 -9.17 5.09 -0.78
N VAL A 51 -8.13 4.45 -1.29
CA VAL A 51 -8.12 3.03 -1.62
C VAL A 51 -7.07 2.31 -0.80
N ALA A 52 -7.41 1.09 -0.38
CA ALA A 52 -6.51 0.19 0.29
C ALA A 52 -5.81 -0.67 -0.76
N ILE A 53 -4.48 -0.64 -0.78
CA ILE A 53 -3.66 -1.46 -1.66
C ILE A 53 -2.92 -2.46 -0.78
N SER A 54 -3.23 -3.73 -0.95
CA SER A 54 -2.52 -4.82 -0.28
C SER A 54 -1.31 -5.24 -1.10
N GLY A 55 -0.24 -5.61 -0.40
CA GLY A 55 0.92 -6.21 -1.01
C GLY A 55 1.77 -6.93 0.03
N PHE A 56 2.85 -7.54 -0.41
CA PHE A 56 3.72 -8.32 0.48
C PHE A 56 5.00 -7.57 0.77
N ALA A 57 5.37 -7.44 2.04
CA ALA A 57 6.64 -6.85 2.44
C ALA A 57 7.80 -7.68 1.88
N THR A 58 8.62 -7.12 1.00
CA THR A 58 9.83 -7.75 0.48
C THR A 58 11.08 -7.30 1.21
N ARG A 59 11.05 -6.11 1.83
CA ARG A 59 12.15 -5.55 2.62
C ARG A 59 11.59 -4.74 3.78
N VAL A 60 12.15 -4.89 4.98
CA VAL A 60 11.77 -4.09 6.15
C VAL A 60 13.04 -3.52 6.77
N ASP A 61 13.20 -2.21 6.71
CA ASP A 61 14.26 -1.44 7.35
C ASP A 61 13.72 -0.94 8.71
N GLN A 62 14.08 -1.67 9.77
CA GLN A 62 13.58 -1.43 11.13
C GLN A 62 14.18 -0.20 11.82
N GLU A 63 15.32 0.29 11.33
CA GLU A 63 15.96 1.53 11.81
C GLU A 63 15.19 2.77 11.35
N ASP A 64 14.96 2.88 10.03
CA ASP A 64 14.23 3.99 9.43
C ASP A 64 12.70 3.84 9.48
N GLY A 65 12.19 2.69 9.94
CA GLY A 65 10.76 2.37 9.88
C GLY A 65 10.23 2.27 8.45
N LYS A 66 11.08 1.94 7.47
CA LYS A 66 10.70 1.83 6.06
C LYS A 66 10.38 0.37 5.72
N VAL A 67 9.34 0.15 4.93
CA VAL A 67 9.05 -1.16 4.33
C VAL A 67 8.90 -1.00 2.84
N THR A 68 9.56 -1.88 2.10
CA THR A 68 9.28 -2.08 0.69
C THR A 68 8.25 -3.19 0.58
N VAL A 69 7.08 -2.84 0.03
CA VAL A 69 5.97 -3.73 -0.25
C VAL A 69 5.93 -3.96 -1.75
N ARG A 70 5.89 -5.23 -2.17
CA ARG A 70 5.62 -5.59 -3.56
C ARG A 70 4.13 -5.63 -3.78
N ILE A 71 3.65 -4.76 -4.66
CA ILE A 71 2.27 -4.71 -5.11
C ILE A 71 2.20 -5.42 -6.46
N ASP A 72 1.31 -6.40 -6.55
CA ASP A 72 1.11 -7.14 -7.78
C ASP A 72 0.63 -6.20 -8.89
N GLY A 73 1.28 -6.24 -10.06
CA GLY A 73 0.99 -5.37 -11.20
C GLY A 73 1.54 -3.93 -11.13
N CYS A 74 2.08 -3.48 -10.01
CA CYS A 74 2.53 -2.08 -9.84
C CYS A 74 4.03 -1.93 -9.51
N GLY A 75 4.64 -2.96 -8.92
CA GLY A 75 6.07 -3.00 -8.61
C GLY A 75 6.37 -2.87 -7.12
N LEU A 76 7.55 -2.33 -6.78
CA LEU A 76 8.03 -2.19 -5.41
C LEU A 76 7.73 -0.79 -4.88
N VAL A 77 6.99 -0.71 -3.78
CA VAL A 77 6.61 0.54 -3.13
C VAL A 77 7.27 0.61 -1.76
N THR A 78 8.14 1.59 -1.56
CA THR A 78 8.74 1.84 -0.25
C THR A 78 7.93 2.88 0.49
N VAL A 79 7.43 2.51 1.67
CA VAL A 79 6.63 3.36 2.54
C VAL A 79 7.24 3.43 3.92
N VAL A 80 7.01 4.55 4.61
CA VAL A 80 7.34 4.67 6.03
C VAL A 80 6.15 4.15 6.83
N ILE A 81 6.39 3.14 7.63
CA ILE A 81 5.40 2.57 8.54
C ILE A 81 5.42 3.45 9.77
N ASP A 82 4.70 4.56 9.70
CA ASP A 82 4.22 5.14 10.93
C ASP A 82 3.33 4.09 11.60
N SER A 83 3.57 3.81 12.87
CA SER A 83 3.06 2.67 13.65
C SER A 83 1.52 2.55 13.77
N SER A 84 0.76 3.26 12.94
CA SER A 84 -0.68 3.42 12.93
C SER A 84 -1.43 2.57 11.90
N LEU A 85 -0.77 1.73 11.08
CA LEU A 85 -1.47 0.85 10.14
C LEU A 85 -2.23 -0.27 10.88
N PRO A 86 -3.58 -0.36 10.76
CA PRO A 86 -4.34 -1.46 11.35
C PRO A 86 -4.05 -2.75 10.56
N ARG A 87 -3.47 -3.76 11.23
CA ARG A 87 -3.36 -5.11 10.65
C ARG A 87 -4.74 -5.74 10.56
N SER A 88 -5.12 -6.18 9.37
CA SER A 88 -6.19 -7.18 9.19
C SER A 88 -5.67 -8.51 9.76
N GLN A 89 -5.96 -8.76 11.03
CA GLN A 89 -5.62 -9.98 11.73
C GLN A 89 -6.48 -11.11 11.17
N ARG A 90 -5.97 -11.84 10.17
CA ARG A 90 -6.55 -13.11 9.76
C ARG A 90 -6.23 -14.15 10.83
N HIS A 91 -7.06 -14.16 11.88
CA HIS A 91 -7.07 -15.19 12.90
C HIS A 91 -7.63 -16.47 12.29
N ARG A 92 -6.76 -17.45 12.07
CA ARG A 92 -7.09 -18.86 11.77
C ARG A 92 -6.04 -19.64 12.56
N GLY A 93 -6.33 -20.55 13.48
CA GLY A 93 -7.53 -21.12 14.09
C GLY A 93 -6.99 -22.09 15.14
#